data_AF-A0A2N6EFJ5-F1
#
_entry.id   AF-A0A2N6EFJ5-F1
#
_cell.length_a   1.000
_cell.length_b   1.000
_cell.length_c   1.000
_cell.angle_alpha   90.00
_cell.angle_beta   90.00
_cell.angle_gamma   90.00
#
_symmetry.space_group_name_H-M   'P 1'
#
loop_
_entity.id
_entity.type
_entity.pdbx_description
1 polymer ?
#
loop_
_entity_poly.entity_id
_entity_poly.type
_entity_poly.pdbx_seq_one_letter_code
_entity_poly.pdbx_strand_id
1 'polypeptide(L)'
;MTENNQPTEEHQGEKHPGKIETWWDATLKTWNATTFRAGQYKRLVQKKIDLASLQKQIAADHAELGRQIDQLRDAGEADIFGNQNVQGLFEKLHGLKENAATHEREIADLQTDHTPETMASSEEQPPEETRH
;
A
#
# COMPACT_ATOMS: atom_id res chain seq x y z
N MET A 1 30.30 40.80 -26.31
CA MET A 1 29.50 39.89 -27.17
C MET A 1 30.25 38.56 -27.11
N THR A 2 29.94 37.65 -26.21
CA THR A 2 28.67 36.93 -25.98
C THR A 2 28.53 36.68 -24.46
N GLU A 3 27.57 37.29 -23.78
CA GLU A 3 26.22 36.77 -23.51
C GLU A 3 26.25 35.41 -22.78
N ASN A 4 26.31 35.51 -21.45
CA ASN A 4 26.17 34.42 -20.49
C ASN A 4 24.67 34.14 -20.34
N ASN A 5 24.23 32.99 -20.87
CA ASN A 5 22.81 32.63 -20.95
C ASN A 5 22.36 31.84 -19.71
N GLN A 6 21.52 32.50 -18.93
CA GLN A 6 20.50 32.11 -17.94
C GLN A 6 20.58 30.86 -17.02
N PRO A 7 19.96 30.98 -15.83
CA PRO A 7 19.85 29.96 -14.77
C PRO A 7 18.58 29.10 -14.93
N THR A 8 18.48 28.00 -14.17
CA THR A 8 17.40 27.69 -13.22
C THR A 8 17.60 26.26 -12.76
N GLU A 9 18.11 26.10 -11.54
CA GLU A 9 18.08 24.83 -10.81
C GLU A 9 16.61 24.51 -10.51
N GLU A 10 16.02 23.63 -11.31
CA GLU A 10 14.77 22.99 -10.96
C GLU A 10 15.06 22.00 -9.82
N HIS A 11 14.85 22.48 -8.59
CA HIS A 11 14.64 21.64 -7.42
C HIS A 11 13.43 20.71 -7.70
N GLN A 12 13.66 19.61 -8.40
CA GLN A 12 12.81 18.44 -8.27
C GLN A 12 13.00 17.95 -6.84
N GLY A 13 12.09 18.38 -5.96
CA GLY A 13 11.94 17.79 -4.64
C GLY A 13 11.68 16.30 -4.83
N GLU A 14 12.73 15.51 -4.68
CA GLU A 14 12.66 14.06 -4.50
C GLU A 14 11.85 13.83 -3.22
N LYS A 15 10.53 13.80 -3.37
CA LYS A 15 9.67 13.06 -2.47
C LYS A 15 10.09 11.62 -2.68
N HIS A 16 11.03 11.13 -1.88
CA HIS A 16 11.31 9.71 -1.80
C HIS A 16 9.96 9.02 -1.61
N PRO A 17 9.44 8.32 -2.64
CA PRO A 17 8.24 7.54 -2.45
C PRO A 17 8.58 6.56 -1.34
N GLY A 18 7.66 6.30 -0.42
CA GLY A 18 7.92 5.33 0.62
C GLY A 18 8.46 4.05 0.01
N LYS A 19 9.36 3.32 0.70
CA LYS A 19 9.92 2.03 0.21
C LYS A 19 8.83 1.07 -0.30
N ILE A 20 7.61 1.25 0.18
CA ILE A 20 6.39 0.57 -0.21
C ILE A 20 5.94 0.99 -1.64
N GLU A 21 5.88 2.28 -1.98
CA GLU A 21 5.50 2.79 -3.31
C GLU A 21 6.46 2.38 -4.43
N THR A 22 7.77 2.45 -4.18
CA THR A 22 8.80 2.01 -5.15
C THR A 22 8.75 0.50 -5.43
N TRP A 23 8.47 -0.30 -4.39
CA TRP A 23 8.25 -1.73 -4.53
C TRP A 23 6.96 -2.05 -5.29
N TRP A 24 5.91 -1.23 -5.13
CA TRP A 24 4.65 -1.39 -5.85
C TRP A 24 4.77 -1.08 -7.34
N ASP A 25 5.49 -0.02 -7.71
CA ASP A 25 5.71 0.34 -9.11
C ASP A 25 6.54 -0.70 -9.85
N ALA A 26 7.54 -1.27 -9.19
CA ALA A 26 8.32 -2.38 -9.73
C ALA A 26 7.45 -3.63 -9.95
N THR A 27 6.58 -3.96 -8.99
CA THR A 27 5.65 -5.09 -9.07
C THR A 27 4.60 -4.89 -10.18
N LEU A 28 4.11 -3.65 -10.35
CA LEU A 28 3.17 -3.27 -11.40
C LEU A 28 3.76 -3.44 -12.80
N LYS A 29 5.04 -3.11 -12.97
CA LYS A 29 5.76 -3.22 -14.26
C LYS A 29 5.98 -4.69 -14.67
N THR A 30 6.33 -5.56 -13.74
CA THR A 30 6.62 -6.99 -14.04
C THR A 30 5.36 -7.83 -14.29
N TRP A 31 4.19 -7.42 -13.78
CA TRP A 31 2.96 -8.21 -13.81
C TRP A 31 2.18 -8.14 -15.15
N ASN A 32 2.26 -7.03 -15.90
CA ASN A 32 1.38 -6.73 -17.05
C ASN A 32 1.51 -7.64 -18.29
N ALA A 33 2.42 -8.62 -18.31
CA ALA A 33 2.81 -9.33 -19.54
C ALA A 33 2.01 -10.60 -19.94
N THR A 34 0.89 -10.99 -19.30
CA THR A 34 0.20 -12.25 -19.70
C THR A 34 -1.30 -12.28 -19.41
N THR A 35 -2.13 -12.54 -20.42
CA THR A 35 -3.59 -12.28 -20.47
C THR A 35 -4.50 -13.16 -19.59
N PHE A 36 -3.99 -14.12 -18.81
CA PHE A 36 -4.72 -14.78 -17.70
C PHE A 36 -4.69 -13.92 -16.40
N ARG A 37 -3.84 -12.89 -16.36
CA ARG A 37 -3.54 -12.05 -15.19
C ARG A 37 -4.48 -10.87 -14.95
N ALA A 38 -5.36 -10.51 -15.90
CA ALA A 38 -6.19 -9.31 -15.79
C ALA A 38 -7.25 -9.40 -14.67
N GLY A 39 -7.85 -10.58 -14.47
CA GLY A 39 -8.83 -10.80 -13.40
C GLY A 39 -8.23 -10.74 -11.99
N GLN A 40 -7.02 -11.27 -11.83
CA GLN A 40 -6.27 -11.22 -10.57
C GLN A 40 -5.74 -9.82 -10.30
N TYR A 41 -5.23 -9.15 -11.33
CA TYR A 41 -4.81 -7.75 -11.23
C TYR A 41 -5.97 -6.84 -10.77
N LYS A 42 -7.15 -7.00 -11.37
CA LYS A 42 -8.35 -6.25 -10.95
C LYS A 42 -8.69 -6.49 -9.48
N ARG A 43 -8.63 -7.74 -9.01
CA ARG A 43 -8.90 -8.08 -7.60
C ARG A 43 -7.84 -7.50 -6.66
N LEU A 44 -6.56 -7.57 -7.03
CA LEU A 44 -5.45 -7.02 -6.26
C LEU A 44 -5.56 -5.50 -6.14
N VAL A 45 -5.83 -4.80 -7.24
CA VAL A 45 -6.03 -3.35 -7.25
C VAL A 45 -7.25 -2.97 -6.41
N GLN A 46 -8.37 -3.69 -6.55
CA GLN A 46 -9.55 -3.42 -5.72
C GLN A 46 -9.26 -3.59 -4.23
N LYS A 47 -8.62 -4.70 -3.83
CA LYS A 47 -8.23 -4.92 -2.42
C LYS A 47 -7.28 -3.83 -1.89
N LYS A 48 -6.38 -3.32 -2.74
CA LYS A 48 -5.52 -2.18 -2.38
C LYS A 48 -6.29 -0.89 -2.18
N ILE A 49 -7.27 -0.61 -3.05
CA ILE A 49 -8.16 0.55 -2.91
C ILE A 49 -8.94 0.43 -1.60
N ASP A 50 -9.47 -0.75 -1.32
CA ASP A 50 -10.24 -1.03 -0.10
C ASP A 50 -9.36 -0.86 1.15
N LEU A 51 -8.13 -1.39 1.14
CA LEU A 51 -7.15 -1.20 2.22
C LEU A 51 -6.81 0.29 2.43
N ALA A 52 -6.55 1.05 1.37
CA ALA A 52 -6.28 2.48 1.47
C ALA A 52 -7.49 3.24 2.03
N SER A 53 -8.70 2.81 1.69
CA SER A 53 -9.95 3.35 2.25
C SER A 53 -10.06 3.06 3.75
N LEU A 54 -9.81 1.82 4.17
CA LEU A 54 -9.80 1.41 5.58
C LEU A 54 -8.76 2.20 6.39
N GLN A 55 -7.56 2.39 5.86
CA GLN A 55 -6.50 3.17 6.53
C GLN A 55 -6.91 4.63 6.74
N LYS A 56 -7.55 5.25 5.73
CA LYS A 56 -8.11 6.61 5.88
C LYS A 56 -9.21 6.66 6.93
N GLN A 57 -10.08 5.65 6.96
CA GLN A 57 -11.14 5.55 7.96
C GLN A 57 -10.59 5.38 9.38
N ILE A 58 -9.59 4.53 9.56
CA ILE A 58 -8.88 4.35 10.84
C ILE A 58 -8.29 5.68 11.32
N ALA A 59 -7.64 6.43 10.43
CA ALA A 59 -7.07 7.74 10.77
C ALA A 59 -8.15 8.75 11.17
N ALA A 60 -9.28 8.80 10.45
CA ALA A 60 -10.41 9.66 10.77
C ALA A 60 -11.04 9.32 12.12
N ASP A 61 -11.26 8.02 12.40
CA ASP A 61 -11.84 7.55 13.66
C ASP A 61 -10.88 7.77 14.85
N HIS A 62 -9.56 7.68 14.64
CA HIS A 62 -8.58 8.07 15.66
C HIS A 62 -8.63 9.57 15.97
N ALA A 63 -8.80 10.43 14.96
CA ALA A 63 -8.96 11.86 15.17
C ALA A 63 -10.28 12.18 15.90
N GLU A 64 -11.36 11.46 15.58
CA GLU A 64 -12.66 11.60 16.26
C GLU A 64 -12.56 11.18 17.73
N LEU A 65 -11.91 10.05 18.01
CA LEU A 65 -11.67 9.57 19.37
C LEU A 65 -10.89 10.61 20.20
N GLY A 66 -9.83 11.19 19.63
CA GLY A 66 -9.07 12.26 20.30
C GLY A 66 -9.95 13.46 20.63
N ARG A 67 -10.76 13.92 19.66
CA ARG A 67 -11.69 15.03 19.87
C ARG A 67 -12.71 14.72 20.97
N GLN A 68 -13.24 13.51 21.00
CA GLN A 68 -14.25 13.11 21.98
C GLN A 68 -13.66 13.01 23.38
N ILE A 69 -12.43 12.50 23.51
CA ILE A 69 -11.68 12.50 24.77
C ILE A 69 -11.43 13.94 25.25
N ASP A 70 -10.97 14.82 24.36
CA ASP A 70 -10.72 16.22 24.72
C ASP A 70 -12.02 16.92 25.18
N GLN A 71 -13.14 16.71 24.49
CA GLN A 71 -14.45 17.25 24.89
C GLN A 71 -14.90 16.76 26.27
N LEU A 72 -14.76 15.46 26.54
CA LEU A 72 -15.12 14.88 27.83
C LEU A 72 -14.21 15.40 28.96
N ARG A 73 -12.91 15.53 28.68
CA ARG A 73 -11.96 16.14 29.61
C ARG A 73 -12.33 17.58 29.92
N ASP A 74 -12.63 18.38 28.90
CA ASP A 74 -12.96 19.80 29.05
C ASP A 74 -14.31 19.99 29.76
N ALA A 75 -15.23 19.01 29.64
CA ALA A 75 -16.48 18.96 30.39
C ALA A 75 -16.31 18.51 31.85
N GLY A 76 -15.10 18.09 32.26
CA GLY A 76 -14.81 17.60 33.61
C GLY A 76 -15.31 16.19 33.90
N GLU A 77 -15.52 15.37 32.86
CA GLU A 77 -15.92 13.97 33.01
C GLU A 77 -14.88 13.18 33.81
N ALA A 78 -15.35 12.45 34.83
CA ALA A 78 -14.46 11.71 35.73
C ALA A 78 -14.03 10.37 35.13
N ASP A 79 -14.91 9.73 34.34
CA ASP A 79 -14.64 8.47 33.66
C ASP A 79 -14.85 8.57 32.15
N ILE A 80 -13.82 9.08 31.47
CA ILE A 80 -13.80 9.24 30.01
C ILE A 80 -13.81 7.87 29.30
N PHE A 81 -13.16 6.86 29.87
CA PHE A 81 -13.02 5.54 29.24
C PHE A 81 -14.23 4.63 29.49
N GLY A 82 -15.02 4.91 30.53
CA GLY A 82 -16.35 4.35 30.74
C GLY A 82 -17.42 4.95 29.83
N ASN A 83 -17.12 6.06 29.13
CA ASN A 83 -18.08 6.68 28.23
C ASN A 83 -18.41 5.75 27.04
N GLN A 84 -19.69 5.50 26.82
CA GLN A 84 -20.16 4.56 25.78
C GLN A 84 -19.71 4.97 24.37
N ASN A 85 -19.62 6.26 24.07
CA ASN A 85 -19.19 6.71 22.74
C ASN A 85 -17.70 6.42 22.52
N VAL A 86 -16.88 6.65 23.54
CA VAL A 86 -15.45 6.34 23.54
C VAL A 86 -15.23 4.82 23.40
N GLN A 87 -15.98 4.00 24.12
CA GLN A 87 -15.94 2.55 23.98
C GLN A 87 -16.37 2.09 22.58
N GLY A 88 -17.46 2.63 22.05
CA GLY A 88 -17.92 2.31 20.69
C GLY A 88 -16.89 2.67 19.62
N LEU A 89 -16.16 3.78 19.78
CA LEU A 89 -15.05 4.14 18.89
C LEU A 89 -13.87 3.18 19.01
N PHE A 90 -13.55 2.70 20.21
CA PHE A 90 -12.51 1.68 20.38
C PHE A 90 -12.87 0.36 19.69
N GLU A 91 -14.11 -0.11 19.87
CA GLU A 91 -14.60 -1.33 19.22
C GLU A 91 -14.57 -1.19 17.70
N LYS A 92 -15.05 -0.05 17.17
CA LYS A 92 -14.99 0.26 15.74
C LYS A 92 -13.55 0.25 15.22
N LEU A 93 -12.63 0.93 15.92
CA LEU A 93 -11.22 0.97 15.54
C LEU A 93 -10.57 -0.41 15.59
N HIS A 94 -10.96 -1.25 16.53
CA HIS A 94 -10.49 -2.63 16.61
C HIS A 94 -10.92 -3.42 15.37
N GLY A 95 -12.22 -3.43 15.06
CA GLY A 95 -12.74 -4.14 13.89
C GLY A 95 -12.14 -3.63 12.57
N LEU A 96 -11.93 -2.32 12.43
CA LEU A 96 -11.28 -1.76 11.24
C LEU A 96 -9.82 -2.22 11.11
N LYS A 97 -9.07 -2.33 12.21
CA LYS A 97 -7.69 -2.83 12.20
C LYS A 97 -7.62 -4.31 11.84
N GLU A 98 -8.54 -5.13 12.35
CA GLU A 98 -8.65 -6.54 11.98
C GLU A 98 -8.98 -6.71 10.48
N ASN A 99 -9.90 -5.90 9.97
CA ASN A 99 -10.25 -5.89 8.55
C ASN A 99 -9.07 -5.46 7.66
N ALA A 100 -8.32 -4.42 8.09
CA ALA A 100 -7.12 -3.98 7.38
C ALA A 100 -6.04 -5.08 7.34
N ALA A 101 -5.77 -5.73 8.48
CA ALA A 101 -4.83 -6.85 8.55
C ALA A 101 -5.26 -8.03 7.67
N THR A 102 -6.57 -8.29 7.58
CA THR A 102 -7.12 -9.31 6.68
C THR A 102 -6.85 -8.96 5.23
N HIS A 103 -7.10 -7.73 4.79
CA HIS A 103 -6.81 -7.31 3.42
C HIS A 103 -5.31 -7.33 3.09
N GLU A 104 -4.45 -6.96 4.04
CA GLU A 104 -2.99 -7.05 3.88
C GLU A 104 -2.56 -8.50 3.65
N ARG A 105 -3.10 -9.45 4.42
CA ARG A 105 -2.83 -10.88 4.24
C ARG A 105 -3.33 -11.37 2.88
N GLU A 106 -4.56 -11.05 2.50
CA GLU A 106 -5.12 -11.48 1.22
C GLU A 106 -4.33 -10.89 0.03
N ILE A 107 -3.82 -9.66 0.16
CA ILE A 107 -2.91 -9.06 -0.83
C ILE A 107 -1.61 -9.85 -0.91
N ALA A 108 -1.01 -10.23 0.23
CA ALA A 108 0.20 -11.03 0.27
C ALA A 108 0.00 -12.43 -0.35
N ASP A 109 -1.13 -13.09 -0.04
CA ASP A 109 -1.46 -14.41 -0.59
C ASP A 109 -1.61 -14.36 -2.12
N LEU A 110 -2.30 -13.33 -2.64
CA LEU A 110 -2.42 -13.08 -4.09
C LEU A 110 -1.07 -12.78 -4.77
N GLN A 111 -0.05 -12.37 -4.01
CA GLN A 111 1.30 -12.16 -4.51
C GLN A 111 2.15 -13.44 -4.47
N THR A 112 2.02 -14.28 -3.43
CA THR A 112 2.78 -15.54 -3.30
C THR A 112 2.32 -16.64 -4.24
N ASP A 113 1.02 -16.68 -4.59
CA ASP A 113 0.50 -17.55 -5.67
C ASP A 113 1.12 -17.26 -7.05
N HIS A 114 1.98 -16.22 -7.14
CA HIS A 114 2.66 -15.79 -8.36
C HIS A 114 4.18 -15.66 -8.24
N THR A 115 4.83 -16.25 -7.24
CA THR A 115 6.27 -16.53 -7.36
C THR A 115 6.42 -17.57 -8.47
N PRO A 116 6.95 -17.23 -9.66
CA PRO A 116 7.19 -18.24 -10.66
C PRO A 116 8.27 -19.17 -10.11
N GLU A 117 7.97 -20.44 -9.95
CA GLU A 117 8.98 -21.51 -9.86
C GLU A 117 9.86 -21.59 -11.12
N THR A 118 9.66 -20.74 -12.12
CA THR A 118 10.55 -20.60 -13.28
C THR A 118 11.75 -19.70 -12.98
N MET A 119 12.59 -20.11 -12.02
CA MET A 119 14.04 -19.91 -12.09
C MET A 119 14.80 -21.24 -11.93
N ALA A 120 14.13 -22.37 -12.13
CA ALA A 120 14.80 -23.64 -12.40
C ALA A 120 14.46 -24.06 -13.84
N SER A 121 15.49 -24.20 -14.68
CA SER A 121 15.44 -24.76 -16.03
C SER A 121 15.14 -23.78 -17.18
N SER A 122 16.15 -23.00 -17.61
CA SER A 122 16.54 -22.85 -19.03
C SER A 122 17.65 -21.81 -19.22
N GLU A 123 18.85 -22.16 -18.78
CA GLU A 123 20.14 -21.65 -19.29
C GLU A 123 21.01 -22.92 -19.22
N GLU A 124 21.57 -23.51 -20.28
CA GLU A 124 22.34 -23.04 -21.43
C GLU A 124 22.58 -24.33 -22.28
N GLN A 125 22.38 -24.39 -23.60
CA GLN A 125 23.42 -24.17 -24.63
C GLN A 125 22.82 -24.34 -26.05
N PRO A 126 23.25 -23.54 -27.05
CA PRO A 126 22.83 -23.62 -28.46
C PRO A 126 23.55 -24.72 -29.27
N PRO A 127 22.99 -25.18 -30.41
CA PRO A 127 23.55 -26.28 -31.21
C PRO A 127 24.82 -25.84 -31.97
N GLU A 128 25.87 -26.66 -31.87
CA GLU A 128 27.13 -26.50 -32.61
C GLU A 128 26.89 -26.62 -34.13
N GLU A 129 27.34 -25.58 -34.85
CA GLU A 129 27.35 -25.47 -36.31
C GLU A 129 28.28 -26.53 -36.92
N THR A 130 27.73 -27.53 -37.60
CA THR A 130 28.48 -28.41 -38.51
C THR A 130 29.03 -27.61 -39.69
N ARG A 131 30.35 -27.47 -39.78
CA ARG A 131 31.05 -26.97 -40.97
C ARG A 131 31.72 -28.14 -41.71
N HIS A 132 31.23 -28.41 -42.92
CA HIS A 132 31.86 -29.27 -43.92
C HIS A 132 33.05 -28.59 -44.60
#